data_AF-A0A534XJM7-F1
#
_entry.id   AF-A0A534XJM7-F1
#
_cell.length_a   1.000
_cell.length_b   1.000
_cell.length_c   1.000
_cell.angle_alpha   90.00
_cell.angle_beta   90.00
_cell.angle_gamma   90.00
#
_symmetry.space_group_name_H-M   'P 1'
#
loop_
_entity.id
_entity.type
_entity.pdbx_description
1 polymer ?
#
loop_
_entity_poly.entity_id
_entity_poly.type
_entity_poly.pdbx_seq_one_letter_code
_entity_poly.pdbx_strand_id
1 'polypeptide(L)'
;MPEIEFFQLTDVGCVRVENEDAVGFWPHDDGLLFAVADGLGGEAAGEVASGLALEVLGREMERAPGTWPLTKRLRRAVQQANLEIHTKAITVPDLRRMGTTLTATAVVGGSLVAAHVGDCRLLRLRDGKLIQLTKDHSWVGEQMQYGLLSAEEARTHPRRHILNRCLGRELIVGIDVLSTDVRPGDVLAQMSDGVHAFLPEAEILEILRAHPPEDACQTLVRRGRETGGEDNLSVQVVAILDCPPPSPRRWWRLGR
;
A
#
# COMPACT_ATOMS: atom_id res chain seq x y z
N MET A 1 -21.50 2.60 8.24
CA MET A 1 -20.08 3.02 8.12
C MET A 1 -19.28 2.46 9.29
N PRO A 2 -18.07 1.93 9.08
CA PRO A 2 -17.17 1.57 10.17
C PRO A 2 -16.72 2.83 10.94
N GLU A 3 -16.49 2.68 12.25
CA GLU A 3 -15.84 3.68 13.08
C GLU A 3 -14.33 3.42 13.06
N ILE A 4 -13.58 4.41 12.57
CA ILE A 4 -12.16 4.28 12.25
C ILE A 4 -11.40 5.44 12.88
N GLU A 5 -10.30 5.11 13.56
CA GLU A 5 -9.26 6.05 13.91
C GLU A 5 -8.04 5.77 13.01
N PHE A 6 -7.42 6.80 12.45
CA PHE A 6 -6.25 6.60 11.59
C PHE A 6 -5.29 7.77 11.68
N PHE A 7 -4.05 7.50 11.30
CA PHE A 7 -3.04 8.52 11.07
C PHE A 7 -2.18 8.13 9.89
N GLN A 8 -1.59 9.13 9.24
CA GLN A 8 -0.66 8.94 8.14
C GLN A 8 0.53 9.88 8.31
N LEU A 9 1.71 9.38 8.00
CA LEU A 9 2.94 10.15 8.08
C LEU A 9 3.84 9.76 6.91
N THR A 10 4.45 10.78 6.30
CA THR A 10 5.48 10.62 5.29
C THR A 10 6.64 11.54 5.65
N ASP A 11 7.86 11.04 5.52
CA ASP A 11 9.09 11.73 5.88
C ASP A 11 10.16 11.43 4.83
N VAL A 12 10.95 12.44 4.47
CA VAL A 12 11.98 12.33 3.42
C VAL A 12 13.11 11.34 3.79
N GLY A 13 13.25 11.00 5.08
CA GLY A 13 14.37 10.23 5.59
C GLY A 13 15.58 11.10 5.93
N CYS A 14 16.75 10.49 6.01
CA CYS A 14 18.00 11.13 6.41
C CYS A 14 18.96 11.36 5.24
N VAL A 15 18.81 10.58 4.16
CA VAL A 15 19.76 10.54 3.03
C VAL A 15 19.19 11.17 1.76
N ARG A 16 17.89 10.98 1.48
CA ARG A 16 17.23 11.53 0.29
C ARG A 16 17.04 13.04 0.41
N VAL A 17 17.04 13.73 -0.73
CA VAL A 17 16.79 15.18 -0.82
C VAL A 17 15.32 15.48 -1.05
N GLU A 18 14.65 14.60 -1.80
CA GLU A 18 13.25 14.72 -2.17
C GLU A 18 12.47 13.52 -1.64
N ASN A 19 11.18 13.73 -1.40
CA ASN A 19 10.26 12.68 -1.01
C ASN A 19 9.49 12.20 -2.24
N GLU A 20 9.88 11.05 -2.76
CA GLU A 20 9.23 10.40 -3.90
C GLU A 20 8.03 9.54 -3.46
N ASP A 21 7.79 9.35 -2.16
CA ASP A 21 6.60 8.69 -1.64
C ASP A 21 5.37 9.62 -1.61
N ALA A 22 4.19 9.01 -1.71
CA ALA A 22 2.92 9.70 -1.50
C ALA A 22 1.95 8.86 -0.65
N VAL A 23 1.26 9.53 0.28
CA VAL A 23 0.19 8.94 1.10
C VAL A 23 -1.10 9.74 0.94
N GLY A 24 -2.24 9.05 0.87
CA GLY A 24 -3.53 9.70 0.66
C GLY A 24 -4.69 8.93 1.26
N PHE A 25 -5.77 9.66 1.55
CA PHE A 25 -7.05 9.08 1.94
C PHE A 25 -8.21 9.87 1.34
N TRP A 26 -9.33 9.18 1.12
CA TRP A 26 -10.56 9.75 0.58
C TRP A 26 -11.79 9.14 1.27
N PRO A 27 -12.84 9.94 1.51
CA PRO A 27 -14.15 9.40 1.83
C PRO A 27 -14.62 8.44 0.74
N HIS A 28 -15.27 7.35 1.14
CA HIS A 28 -15.97 6.45 0.23
C HIS A 28 -17.38 6.22 0.79
N ASP A 29 -18.34 5.88 -0.08
CA ASP A 29 -19.68 5.46 0.34
C ASP A 29 -19.55 4.38 1.43
N ASP A 30 -20.05 4.66 2.64
CA ASP A 30 -19.97 3.79 3.82
C ASP A 30 -18.57 3.40 4.30
N GLY A 31 -17.54 4.22 4.07
CA GLY A 31 -16.19 3.94 4.56
C GLY A 31 -15.10 4.93 4.14
N LEU A 32 -13.86 4.44 4.11
CA LEU A 32 -12.66 5.21 3.75
C LEU A 32 -11.79 4.43 2.76
N LEU A 33 -11.17 5.16 1.84
CA LEU A 33 -10.12 4.71 0.95
C LEU A 33 -8.79 5.29 1.42
N PHE A 34 -7.75 4.46 1.45
CA PHE A 34 -6.38 4.80 1.82
C PHE A 34 -5.43 4.33 0.72
N ALA A 35 -4.31 5.02 0.54
CA ALA A 35 -3.27 4.63 -0.40
C ALA A 35 -1.89 5.07 0.04
N VAL A 36 -0.91 4.22 -0.24
CA VAL A 36 0.52 4.51 -0.17
C VAL A 36 1.13 4.15 -1.53
N ALA A 37 1.98 5.03 -2.05
CA ALA A 37 2.73 4.84 -3.28
C ALA A 37 4.18 5.28 -3.06
N ASP A 38 5.11 4.50 -3.59
CA ASP A 38 6.56 4.73 -3.51
C ASP A 38 7.06 5.03 -4.93
N GLY A 39 7.59 6.23 -5.12
CA GLY A 39 8.01 6.76 -6.40
C GLY A 39 9.33 6.19 -6.89
N LEU A 40 9.40 5.89 -8.18
CA LEU A 40 10.57 5.33 -8.85
C LEU A 40 10.95 6.22 -10.02
N GLY A 41 12.24 6.46 -10.22
CA GLY A 41 12.72 7.18 -11.39
C GLY A 41 13.95 8.02 -11.13
N GLY A 42 14.19 8.36 -9.86
CA GLY A 42 15.24 9.25 -9.39
C GLY A 42 14.90 10.71 -9.71
N GLU A 43 15.14 11.60 -8.74
CA GLU A 43 14.76 13.02 -8.79
C GLU A 43 13.23 13.18 -8.95
N ALA A 44 12.77 14.33 -9.44
CA ALA A 44 11.36 14.70 -9.58
C ALA A 44 10.47 13.69 -10.35
N ALA A 45 11.02 12.73 -11.08
CA ALA A 45 10.24 11.73 -11.78
C ALA A 45 9.46 10.80 -10.84
N GLY A 46 10.04 10.41 -9.70
CA GLY A 46 9.38 9.53 -8.73
C GLY A 46 8.20 10.21 -8.03
N GLU A 47 8.42 11.41 -7.51
CA GLU A 47 7.39 12.26 -6.89
C GLU A 47 6.20 12.49 -7.85
N VAL A 48 6.48 12.81 -9.11
CA VAL A 48 5.44 13.02 -10.11
C VAL A 48 4.64 11.74 -10.37
N ALA A 49 5.26 10.57 -10.34
CA ALA A 49 4.57 9.31 -10.57
C ALA A 49 3.69 8.90 -9.38
N SER A 50 4.22 8.95 -8.15
CA SER A 50 3.46 8.59 -6.94
C SER A 50 2.30 9.56 -6.69
N GLY A 51 2.53 10.87 -6.86
CA GLY A 51 1.49 11.89 -6.78
C GLY A 51 0.38 11.68 -7.83
N LEU A 52 0.76 11.42 -9.09
CA LEU A 52 -0.22 11.14 -10.16
C LEU A 52 -1.00 9.85 -9.89
N ALA A 53 -0.37 8.82 -9.31
CA ALA A 53 -1.07 7.58 -8.96
C ALA A 53 -2.22 7.82 -7.97
N LEU A 54 -1.96 8.59 -6.91
CA LEU A 54 -2.97 8.92 -5.90
C LEU A 54 -4.05 9.85 -6.45
N GLU A 55 -3.69 10.85 -7.27
CA GLU A 55 -4.65 11.75 -7.92
C GLU A 55 -5.65 10.96 -8.77
N VAL A 56 -5.14 10.11 -9.67
CA VAL A 56 -5.97 9.30 -10.58
C VAL A 56 -6.79 8.28 -9.80
N LEU A 57 -6.22 7.66 -8.75
CA LEU A 57 -6.93 6.74 -7.89
C LEU A 57 -8.18 7.39 -7.28
N GLY A 58 -8.03 8.53 -6.61
CA GLY A 58 -9.16 9.24 -5.99
C GLY A 58 -10.22 9.63 -7.02
N ARG A 59 -9.79 10.22 -8.14
CA ARG A 59 -10.67 10.66 -9.23
C ARG A 59 -11.47 9.52 -9.86
N GLU A 60 -10.83 8.39 -10.16
CA GLU A 60 -11.50 7.26 -10.80
C GLU A 60 -12.37 6.48 -9.82
N MET A 61 -12.04 6.48 -8.53
CA MET A 61 -12.90 5.92 -7.49
C MET A 61 -14.19 6.72 -7.35
N GLU A 62 -14.14 8.05 -7.39
CA GLU A 62 -15.31 8.94 -7.37
C GLU A 62 -16.18 8.76 -8.64
N ARG A 63 -15.57 8.68 -9.81
CA ARG A 63 -16.28 8.51 -11.09
C ARG A 63 -16.90 7.13 -11.30
N ALA A 64 -16.38 6.11 -10.61
CA ALA A 64 -16.84 4.75 -10.82
C ALA A 64 -18.28 4.56 -10.31
N PRO A 65 -19.19 3.93 -11.09
CA PRO A 65 -20.57 3.73 -10.66
C PRO A 65 -20.65 2.96 -9.34
N GLY A 66 -21.42 3.47 -8.37
CA GLY A 66 -21.63 2.81 -7.07
C GLY A 66 -22.22 1.39 -7.17
N THR A 67 -22.89 1.07 -8.28
CA THR A 67 -23.39 -0.28 -8.57
C THR A 67 -22.29 -1.30 -8.87
N TRP A 68 -21.07 -0.86 -9.16
CA TRP A 68 -19.97 -1.77 -9.45
C TRP A 68 -19.38 -2.33 -8.15
N PRO A 69 -18.99 -3.62 -8.13
CA PRO A 69 -18.25 -4.17 -7.00
C PRO A 69 -17.00 -3.35 -6.70
N LEU A 70 -16.72 -3.11 -5.41
CA LEU A 70 -15.57 -2.32 -4.97
C LEU A 70 -14.24 -2.83 -5.55
N THR A 71 -14.09 -4.16 -5.65
CA THR A 71 -12.94 -4.81 -6.31
C THR A 71 -12.77 -4.38 -7.77
N LYS A 72 -13.87 -4.19 -8.51
CA LYS A 72 -13.86 -3.72 -9.90
C LYS A 72 -13.55 -2.23 -9.97
N ARG A 73 -14.09 -1.42 -9.06
CA ARG A 73 -13.81 0.02 -8.96
C ARG A 73 -12.31 0.26 -8.72
N LEU A 74 -11.75 -0.38 -7.70
CA LEU A 74 -10.32 -0.31 -7.36
C LEU A 74 -9.44 -0.79 -8.52
N ARG A 75 -9.72 -1.96 -9.09
CA ARG A 75 -8.94 -2.49 -10.23
C ARG A 75 -8.94 -1.53 -11.40
N ARG A 76 -10.10 -0.93 -11.74
CA ARG A 76 -10.19 0.08 -12.80
C ARG A 76 -9.36 1.31 -12.46
N ALA A 77 -9.50 1.85 -11.24
CA ALA A 77 -8.80 3.07 -10.84
C ALA A 77 -7.27 2.90 -10.90
N VAL A 78 -6.76 1.78 -10.37
CA VAL A 78 -5.32 1.44 -10.46
C VAL A 78 -4.87 1.26 -11.91
N GLN A 79 -5.69 0.61 -12.75
CA GLN A 79 -5.34 0.43 -14.17
C GLN A 79 -5.33 1.75 -14.96
N GLN A 80 -6.19 2.71 -14.60
CA GLN A 80 -6.17 4.06 -15.18
C GLN A 80 -4.96 4.86 -14.69
N ALA A 81 -4.62 4.78 -13.41
CA ALA A 81 -3.39 5.37 -12.87
C ALA A 81 -2.16 4.85 -13.64
N ASN A 82 -2.07 3.54 -13.84
CA ASN A 82 -1.01 2.95 -14.67
C ASN A 82 -0.97 3.55 -16.09
N LEU A 83 -2.12 3.64 -16.75
CA LEU A 83 -2.20 4.12 -18.13
C LEU A 83 -1.75 5.59 -18.26
N GLU A 84 -2.13 6.45 -17.31
CA GLU A 84 -1.76 7.86 -17.32
C GLU A 84 -0.28 8.05 -17.00
N ILE A 85 0.26 7.32 -16.03
CA ILE A 85 1.69 7.31 -15.72
C ILE A 85 2.47 6.80 -16.95
N HIS A 86 2.05 5.69 -17.56
CA HIS A 86 2.70 5.15 -18.76
C HIS A 86 2.68 6.16 -19.92
N THR A 87 1.53 6.78 -20.17
CA THR A 87 1.36 7.79 -21.23
C THR A 87 2.27 9.00 -21.01
N LYS A 88 2.35 9.50 -19.77
CA LYS A 88 3.20 10.64 -19.44
C LYS A 88 4.69 10.27 -19.51
N ALA A 89 5.08 9.04 -19.14
CA ALA A 89 6.45 8.56 -19.27
C ALA A 89 6.92 8.50 -20.73
N ILE A 90 6.05 8.09 -21.67
CA ILE A 90 6.43 8.02 -23.10
C ILE A 90 6.36 9.37 -23.82
N THR A 91 5.57 10.32 -23.31
CA THR A 91 5.35 11.63 -23.96
C THR A 91 6.24 12.75 -23.43
N VAL A 92 6.68 12.69 -22.15
CA VAL A 92 7.51 13.71 -21.53
C VAL A 92 8.94 13.17 -21.35
N PRO A 93 9.95 13.68 -22.11
CA PRO A 93 11.31 13.15 -22.08
C PRO A 93 11.94 13.05 -20.68
N ASP A 94 11.71 14.04 -19.83
CA ASP A 94 12.30 14.11 -18.48
C ASP A 94 11.67 13.08 -17.53
N LEU A 95 10.49 12.56 -17.86
CA LEU A 95 9.74 11.60 -17.04
C LEU A 95 9.81 10.16 -17.60
N ARG A 96 10.68 9.88 -18.57
CA ARG A 96 10.78 8.56 -19.22
C ARG A 96 11.04 7.40 -18.27
N ARG A 97 11.65 7.67 -17.12
CA ARG A 97 11.96 6.65 -16.10
C ARG A 97 10.94 6.60 -14.97
N MET A 98 9.93 7.47 -14.99
CA MET A 98 8.97 7.54 -13.90
C MET A 98 8.17 6.24 -13.79
N GLY A 99 7.89 5.87 -12.55
CA GLY A 99 7.05 4.76 -12.18
C GLY A 99 6.78 4.84 -10.70
N THR A 100 5.89 4.02 -10.18
CA THR A 100 5.62 4.01 -8.74
C THR A 100 4.97 2.70 -8.34
N THR A 101 5.11 2.32 -7.08
CA THR A 101 4.25 1.30 -6.47
C THR A 101 2.86 1.89 -6.18
N LEU A 102 1.90 1.05 -5.83
CA LEU A 102 0.63 1.49 -5.27
C LEU A 102 0.00 0.37 -4.46
N THR A 103 -0.25 0.64 -3.19
CA THR A 103 -1.11 -0.18 -2.33
C THR A 103 -2.31 0.67 -1.90
N ALA A 104 -3.47 0.40 -2.49
CA ALA A 104 -4.73 1.06 -2.18
C ALA A 104 -5.63 0.13 -1.38
N THR A 105 -6.20 0.61 -0.26
CA THR A 105 -7.15 -0.14 0.57
C THR A 105 -8.44 0.63 0.79
N ALA A 106 -9.57 -0.03 0.63
CA ALA A 106 -10.87 0.51 0.96
C ALA A 106 -11.46 -0.30 2.12
N VAL A 107 -11.77 0.37 3.22
CA VAL A 107 -12.48 -0.17 4.38
C VAL A 107 -13.92 0.33 4.30
N VAL A 108 -14.82 -0.54 3.84
CA VAL A 108 -16.22 -0.19 3.57
C VAL A 108 -17.13 -1.20 4.25
N GLY A 109 -18.04 -0.71 5.10
CA GLY A 109 -18.83 -1.58 5.97
C GLY A 109 -17.94 -2.47 6.85
N GLY A 110 -18.17 -3.78 6.79
CA GLY A 110 -17.36 -4.79 7.49
C GLY A 110 -16.27 -5.45 6.64
N SER A 111 -15.86 -4.83 5.53
CA SER A 111 -14.94 -5.43 4.56
C SER A 111 -13.76 -4.53 4.22
N LEU A 112 -12.60 -5.16 4.05
CA LEU A 112 -11.38 -4.60 3.48
C LEU A 112 -11.22 -5.13 2.06
N VAL A 113 -11.07 -4.23 1.09
CA VAL A 113 -10.68 -4.56 -0.28
C VAL A 113 -9.40 -3.81 -0.61
N ALA A 114 -8.38 -4.51 -1.09
CA ALA A 114 -7.13 -3.88 -1.49
C ALA A 114 -6.79 -4.18 -2.94
N ALA A 115 -6.14 -3.22 -3.60
CA ALA A 115 -5.49 -3.38 -4.90
C ALA A 115 -4.02 -2.99 -4.75
N HIS A 116 -3.12 -3.84 -5.24
CA HIS A 116 -1.69 -3.75 -4.96
C HIS A 116 -0.83 -3.99 -6.19
N VAL A 117 0.17 -3.13 -6.37
CA VAL A 117 1.27 -3.27 -7.34
C VAL A 117 2.55 -2.73 -6.70
N GLY A 118 3.59 -3.55 -6.58
CA GLY A 118 4.90 -3.12 -6.06
C GLY A 118 5.24 -3.89 -4.80
N ASP A 119 5.97 -3.29 -3.88
CA ASP A 119 6.42 -3.92 -2.64
C ASP A 119 6.03 -3.16 -1.37
N CYS A 120 5.34 -2.00 -1.46
CA CYS A 120 4.67 -1.44 -0.30
C CYS A 120 3.76 -2.48 0.37
N ARG A 121 3.89 -2.65 1.67
CA ARG A 121 3.20 -3.74 2.38
C ARG A 121 1.91 -3.28 3.02
N LEU A 122 0.90 -4.13 2.96
CA LEU A 122 -0.31 -4.05 3.80
C LEU A 122 -0.25 -5.15 4.85
N LEU A 123 -0.23 -4.75 6.12
CA LEU A 123 -0.21 -5.62 7.29
C LEU A 123 -1.55 -5.53 8.04
N ARG A 124 -1.96 -6.63 8.66
CA ARG A 124 -3.09 -6.65 9.61
C ARG A 124 -2.64 -7.26 10.91
N LEU A 125 -2.83 -6.51 11.98
CA LEU A 125 -2.77 -6.97 13.36
C LEU A 125 -4.18 -7.35 13.82
N ARG A 126 -4.36 -8.61 14.21
CA ARG A 126 -5.59 -9.14 14.81
C ARG A 126 -5.25 -10.17 15.86
N ASP A 127 -5.90 -10.11 17.03
CA ASP A 127 -5.70 -11.06 18.12
C ASP A 127 -4.20 -11.25 18.48
N GLY A 128 -3.43 -10.17 18.45
CA GLY A 128 -1.99 -10.16 18.74
C GLY A 128 -1.09 -10.74 17.64
N LYS A 129 -1.62 -11.08 16.46
CA LYS A 129 -0.86 -11.60 15.31
C LYS A 129 -0.80 -10.58 14.19
N LEU A 130 0.41 -10.22 13.77
CA LEU A 130 0.65 -9.44 12.56
C LEU A 130 0.75 -10.39 11.37
N ILE A 131 0.03 -10.10 10.29
CA ILE A 131 0.06 -10.87 9.06
C ILE A 131 0.17 -9.89 7.89
N GLN A 132 1.14 -10.11 7.01
CA GLN A 132 1.22 -9.43 5.73
C GLN A 132 0.13 -9.97 4.77
N LEU A 133 -0.70 -9.07 4.24
CA LEU A 133 -1.79 -9.40 3.31
C LEU A 133 -1.36 -9.31 1.85
N THR A 134 -0.44 -8.40 1.52
CA THR A 134 0.10 -8.24 0.16
C THR A 134 1.29 -9.17 -0.09
N LYS A 135 1.66 -9.33 -1.35
CA LYS A 135 2.84 -10.08 -1.76
C LYS A 135 3.77 -9.12 -2.50
N ASP A 136 5.00 -8.99 -2.03
CA ASP A 136 5.95 -8.07 -2.67
C ASP A 136 6.20 -8.49 -4.12
N HIS A 137 6.01 -7.54 -5.05
CA HIS A 137 6.33 -7.71 -6.46
C HIS A 137 7.78 -7.29 -6.76
N SER A 138 8.70 -7.64 -5.86
CA SER A 138 10.14 -7.46 -6.01
C SER A 138 10.81 -8.78 -6.38
N TRP A 139 12.02 -8.70 -6.94
CA TRP A 139 12.79 -9.88 -7.31
C TRP A 139 13.01 -10.80 -6.09
N VAL A 140 13.41 -10.22 -4.95
CA VAL A 140 13.59 -10.96 -3.70
C VAL A 140 12.27 -11.49 -3.14
N GLY A 141 11.18 -10.71 -3.25
CA GLY A 141 9.85 -11.13 -2.84
C GLY A 141 9.37 -12.38 -3.57
N GLU A 142 9.60 -12.46 -4.88
CA GLU A 142 9.30 -13.66 -5.66
C GLU A 142 10.21 -14.84 -5.32
N GLN A 143 11.52 -14.61 -5.13
CA GLN A 143 12.44 -15.70 -4.74
C GLN A 143 12.04 -16.31 -3.39
N MET A 144 11.62 -15.49 -2.42
CA MET A 144 11.10 -15.97 -1.15
C MET A 144 9.83 -16.81 -1.32
N GLN A 145 8.92 -16.39 -2.21
CA GLN A 145 7.70 -17.15 -2.51
C GLN A 145 7.99 -18.52 -3.11
N TYR A 146 9.05 -18.64 -3.91
CA TYR A 146 9.51 -19.92 -4.45
C TYR A 146 10.34 -20.76 -3.45
N GLY A 147 10.57 -20.27 -2.23
CA GLY A 147 11.39 -20.94 -1.22
C GLY A 147 12.89 -20.94 -1.56
N LEU A 148 13.33 -20.06 -2.46
CA LEU A 148 14.72 -19.96 -2.91
C LEU A 148 15.55 -19.00 -2.05
N LEU A 149 14.90 -18.09 -1.33
CA LEU A 149 15.53 -17.21 -0.35
C LEU A 149 14.77 -17.23 0.97
N SER A 150 15.50 -17.18 2.07
CA SER A 150 14.95 -16.85 3.39
C SER A 150 14.70 -15.35 3.52
N ALA A 151 13.90 -14.96 4.53
CA ALA A 151 13.67 -13.55 4.83
C ALA A 151 14.95 -12.78 5.19
N GLU A 152 15.91 -13.44 5.83
CA GLU A 152 17.17 -12.83 6.24
C GLU A 152 18.11 -12.60 5.04
N GLU A 153 18.17 -13.57 4.11
CA GLU A 153 18.92 -13.42 2.87
C GLU A 153 18.32 -12.33 1.98
N ALA A 154 16.99 -12.24 1.90
CA ALA A 154 16.30 -11.22 1.11
C ALA A 154 16.63 -9.79 1.55
N ARG A 155 16.73 -9.54 2.86
CA ARG A 155 17.05 -8.21 3.43
C ARG A 155 18.41 -7.67 3.00
N THR A 156 19.40 -8.55 2.90
CA THR A 156 20.79 -8.16 2.57
C THR A 156 21.14 -8.39 1.10
N HIS A 157 20.19 -8.90 0.31
CA HIS A 157 20.45 -9.28 -1.08
C HIS A 157 20.78 -8.04 -1.95
N PRO A 158 21.78 -8.12 -2.86
CA PRO A 158 22.13 -7.00 -3.75
C PRO A 158 21.00 -6.53 -4.67
N ARG A 159 20.00 -7.39 -4.90
CA ARG A 159 18.83 -7.12 -5.75
C ARG A 159 17.54 -6.83 -4.98
N ARG A 160 17.63 -6.51 -3.68
CA ARG A 160 16.45 -6.25 -2.85
C ARG A 160 15.56 -5.13 -3.39
N HIS A 161 16.17 -4.12 -4.00
CA HIS A 161 15.51 -2.93 -4.57
C HIS A 161 14.93 -3.14 -5.99
N ILE A 162 15.05 -4.34 -6.57
CA ILE A 162 14.57 -4.58 -7.94
C ILE A 162 13.09 -4.96 -7.91
N LEU A 163 12.25 -4.10 -8.46
CA LEU A 163 10.83 -4.35 -8.67
C LEU A 163 10.57 -5.10 -9.99
N ASN A 164 9.78 -6.17 -9.90
CA ASN A 164 9.26 -6.90 -11.05
C ASN A 164 7.94 -6.29 -11.57
N ARG A 165 7.16 -5.63 -10.70
CA ARG A 165 5.94 -4.90 -11.10
C ARG A 165 5.87 -3.52 -10.43
N CYS A 166 5.67 -2.50 -11.24
CA CYS A 166 5.33 -1.14 -10.80
C CYS A 166 4.44 -0.47 -11.85
N LEU A 167 3.74 0.60 -11.47
CA LEU A 167 2.93 1.39 -12.39
C LEU A 167 3.80 2.18 -13.35
N GLY A 168 3.32 2.36 -14.59
CA GLY A 168 3.92 3.23 -15.60
C GLY A 168 4.90 2.56 -16.57
N ARG A 169 5.47 1.40 -16.22
CA ARG A 169 6.42 0.68 -17.08
C ARG A 169 5.75 0.00 -18.27
N GLU A 170 4.60 -0.61 -18.03
CA GLU A 170 3.85 -1.37 -19.03
C GLU A 170 2.50 -0.70 -19.30
N LEU A 171 1.97 -0.87 -20.51
CA LEU A 171 0.66 -0.32 -20.88
C LEU A 171 -0.48 -0.89 -20.01
N ILE A 172 -0.37 -2.18 -19.67
CA ILE A 172 -1.29 -2.90 -18.78
C ILE A 172 -0.46 -3.58 -17.70
N VAL A 173 -0.85 -3.44 -16.44
CA VAL A 173 -0.08 -3.95 -15.29
C VAL A 173 -0.87 -5.05 -14.58
N GLY A 174 -0.16 -6.07 -14.10
CA GLY A 174 -0.75 -7.11 -13.27
C GLY A 174 -1.10 -6.61 -11.87
N ILE A 175 -2.40 -6.44 -11.59
CA ILE A 175 -2.91 -5.94 -10.31
C ILE A 175 -3.41 -7.10 -9.43
N ASP A 176 -2.81 -7.22 -8.25
CA ASP A 176 -3.26 -8.13 -7.20
C ASP A 176 -4.43 -7.47 -6.46
N VAL A 177 -5.58 -8.16 -6.39
CA VAL A 177 -6.76 -7.67 -5.67
C VAL A 177 -7.15 -8.70 -4.63
N LEU A 178 -7.26 -8.26 -3.38
CA LEU A 178 -7.66 -9.10 -2.26
C LEU A 178 -8.88 -8.51 -1.56
N SER A 179 -9.67 -9.38 -0.94
CA SER A 179 -10.81 -8.99 -0.13
C SER A 179 -10.92 -9.88 1.10
N THR A 180 -11.05 -9.25 2.25
CA THR A 180 -11.16 -9.90 3.56
C THR A 180 -12.10 -9.11 4.46
N ASP A 181 -12.53 -9.71 5.56
CA ASP A 181 -13.40 -9.04 6.52
C ASP A 181 -12.56 -8.29 7.55
N VAL A 182 -13.04 -7.12 7.98
CA VAL A 182 -12.50 -6.40 9.14
C VAL A 182 -13.33 -6.72 10.39
N ARG A 183 -12.72 -6.53 11.56
CA ARG A 183 -13.36 -6.72 12.85
C ARG A 183 -13.02 -5.54 13.77
N PRO A 184 -13.90 -5.20 14.73
CA PRO A 184 -13.51 -4.31 15.82
C PRO A 184 -12.23 -4.80 16.50
N GLY A 185 -11.29 -3.89 16.72
CA GLY A 185 -9.95 -4.17 17.27
C GLY A 185 -8.90 -4.57 16.24
N ASP A 186 -9.24 -4.69 14.95
CA ASP A 186 -8.22 -4.82 13.90
C ASP A 186 -7.40 -3.53 13.78
N VAL A 187 -6.10 -3.68 13.57
CA VAL A 187 -5.22 -2.59 13.13
C VAL A 187 -4.63 -2.94 11.78
N LEU A 188 -4.84 -2.08 10.79
CA LEU A 188 -4.22 -2.17 9.48
C LEU A 188 -3.04 -1.21 9.43
N ALA A 189 -1.94 -1.63 8.81
CA ALA A 189 -0.80 -0.76 8.56
C ALA A 189 -0.35 -0.91 7.10
N GLN A 190 -0.22 0.20 6.39
CA GLN A 190 0.36 0.26 5.05
C GLN A 190 1.64 1.08 5.09
N MET A 191 2.72 0.61 4.46
CA MET A 191 4.00 1.31 4.52
C MET A 191 4.88 1.04 3.29
N SER A 192 5.74 2.00 2.95
CA SER A 192 6.80 1.86 1.95
C SER A 192 7.97 1.01 2.46
N ASP A 193 8.86 0.62 1.54
CA ASP A 193 10.00 -0.22 1.86
C ASP A 193 11.02 0.48 2.77
N GLY A 194 11.10 1.81 2.71
CA GLY A 194 11.87 2.63 3.63
C GLY A 194 11.53 2.38 5.10
N VAL A 195 10.31 1.92 5.41
CA VAL A 195 9.94 1.49 6.77
C VAL A 195 10.20 0.00 6.97
N HIS A 196 9.56 -0.86 6.16
CA HIS A 196 9.53 -2.30 6.46
C HIS A 196 10.81 -3.06 6.09
N ALA A 197 11.71 -2.48 5.28
CA ALA A 197 12.99 -3.09 4.96
C ALA A 197 13.99 -2.93 6.11
N PHE A 198 13.85 -1.89 6.91
CA PHE A 198 14.79 -1.52 7.98
C PHE A 198 14.31 -1.90 9.38
N LEU A 199 13.00 -2.09 9.56
CA LEU A 199 12.42 -2.53 10.83
C LEU A 199 12.05 -4.02 10.79
N PRO A 200 12.51 -4.83 11.77
CA PRO A 200 12.06 -6.21 11.92
C PRO A 200 10.54 -6.29 12.18
N GLU A 201 9.89 -7.34 11.66
CA GLU A 201 8.44 -7.53 11.83
C GLU A 201 8.01 -7.59 13.31
N ALA A 202 8.85 -8.16 14.18
CA ALA A 202 8.60 -8.19 15.62
C ALA A 202 8.53 -6.78 16.24
N GLU A 203 9.38 -5.87 15.79
CA GLU A 203 9.38 -4.48 16.26
C GLU A 203 8.14 -3.73 15.74
N ILE A 204 7.78 -3.92 14.47
CA ILE A 204 6.55 -3.35 13.90
C ILE A 204 5.31 -3.84 14.68
N LEU A 205 5.26 -5.14 15.00
CA LEU A 205 4.19 -5.73 15.82
C LEU A 205 4.12 -5.09 17.21
N GLU A 206 5.24 -4.91 17.89
CA GLU A 206 5.29 -4.28 19.22
C GLU A 206 4.78 -2.84 19.16
N ILE A 207 5.22 -2.05 18.17
CA ILE A 207 4.80 -0.66 18.00
C ILE A 207 3.30 -0.57 17.73
N LEU A 208 2.78 -1.36 16.78
CA LEU A 208 1.34 -1.37 16.43
C LEU A 208 0.45 -1.86 17.57
N ARG A 209 0.97 -2.67 18.51
CA ARG A 209 0.23 -3.11 19.69
C ARG A 209 0.25 -2.10 20.83
N ALA A 210 1.33 -1.33 20.97
CA ALA A 210 1.55 -0.46 22.11
C ALA A 210 0.92 0.93 21.94
N HIS A 211 0.66 1.35 20.71
CA HIS A 211 0.36 2.75 20.39
C HIS A 211 -0.95 2.91 19.59
N PRO A 212 -1.69 4.01 19.81
CA PRO A 212 -2.74 4.44 18.88
C PRO A 212 -2.13 4.84 17.52
N PRO A 213 -2.95 4.98 16.45
CA PRO A 213 -2.46 5.21 15.09
C PRO A 213 -1.44 6.35 14.94
N GLU A 214 -1.66 7.50 15.58
CA GLU A 214 -0.75 8.65 15.53
C GLU A 214 0.63 8.33 16.10
N ASP A 215 0.68 7.90 17.36
CA ASP A 215 1.93 7.54 18.05
C ASP A 215 2.65 6.37 17.36
N ALA A 216 1.90 5.43 16.77
CA ALA A 216 2.45 4.31 16.02
C ALA A 216 3.15 4.80 14.74
N CYS A 217 2.50 5.66 13.95
CA CYS A 217 3.11 6.27 12.77
C CYS A 217 4.38 7.06 13.12
N GLN A 218 4.31 7.92 14.15
CA GLN A 218 5.44 8.72 14.61
C GLN A 218 6.60 7.83 15.08
N THR A 219 6.30 6.75 15.81
CA THR A 219 7.31 5.82 16.29
C THR A 219 7.94 5.03 15.15
N LEU A 220 7.14 4.51 14.19
CA LEU A 220 7.67 3.78 13.03
C LEU A 220 8.61 4.66 12.19
N VAL A 221 8.23 5.90 11.89
CA VAL A 221 9.08 6.83 11.14
C VAL A 221 10.33 7.19 11.92
N ARG A 222 10.22 7.52 13.21
CA ARG A 222 11.38 7.80 14.07
C ARG A 222 12.36 6.63 14.08
N ARG A 223 11.88 5.40 14.27
CA ARG A 223 12.72 4.19 14.27
C ARG A 223 13.38 3.96 12.91
N GLY A 224 12.65 4.16 11.81
CA GLY A 224 13.21 4.11 10.45
C GLY A 224 14.36 5.11 10.25
N ARG A 225 14.21 6.35 10.74
CA ARG A 225 15.28 7.35 10.73
C ARG A 225 16.49 6.93 11.57
N GLU A 226 16.26 6.38 12.76
CA GLU A 226 17.31 5.89 13.68
C GLU A 226 18.10 4.71 13.10
N THR A 227 17.48 3.89 12.25
CA THR A 227 18.15 2.80 11.51
C THR A 227 18.92 3.25 10.27
N GLY A 228 18.99 4.55 10.00
CA GLY A 228 19.77 5.15 8.91
C GLY A 228 18.96 6.07 8.01
N GLY A 229 17.65 5.86 7.88
CA GLY A 229 16.78 6.67 7.03
C GLY A 229 17.28 6.79 5.59
N GLU A 230 17.72 5.66 5.00
CA GLU A 230 18.32 5.61 3.66
C GLU A 230 17.30 5.88 2.54
N ASP A 231 16.01 5.70 2.83
CA ASP A 231 14.91 5.96 1.91
C ASP A 231 13.81 6.85 2.50
N ASN A 232 12.84 7.21 1.66
CA ASN A 232 11.62 7.86 2.09
C ASN A 232 10.79 6.94 3.00
N LEU A 233 10.16 7.50 4.03
CA LEU A 233 9.53 6.77 5.11
C LEU A 233 8.04 7.11 5.14
N SER A 234 7.20 6.25 4.58
CA SER A 234 5.76 6.48 4.54
C SER A 234 4.97 5.38 5.20
N VAL A 235 4.01 5.78 6.04
CA VAL A 235 3.16 4.86 6.79
C VAL A 235 1.75 5.42 7.00
N GLN A 236 0.77 4.53 6.88
CA GLN A 236 -0.62 4.73 7.26
C GLN A 236 -1.01 3.66 8.27
N VAL A 237 -1.53 4.05 9.43
CA VAL A 237 -2.09 3.13 10.44
C VAL A 237 -3.58 3.42 10.60
N VAL A 238 -4.40 2.38 10.55
CA VAL A 238 -5.86 2.45 10.59
C VAL A 238 -6.37 1.46 11.63
N ALA A 239 -6.94 1.96 12.73
CA ALA A 239 -7.58 1.17 13.77
C ALA A 239 -9.10 1.10 13.53
N ILE A 240 -9.64 -0.12 13.53
CA ILE A 240 -11.08 -0.36 13.41
C ILE A 240 -11.69 -0.39 14.81
N LEU A 241 -12.37 0.69 15.20
CA LEU A 241 -13.00 0.81 16.52
C LEU A 241 -14.31 0.03 16.57
N ASP A 242 -15.12 0.17 15.51
CA ASP A 242 -16.34 -0.60 15.30
C ASP A 242 -16.60 -0.79 13.80
N CYS A 243 -17.34 -1.83 13.41
CA CYS A 243 -17.75 -2.01 12.03
C CYS A 243 -19.04 -2.84 11.91
N PRO A 244 -19.87 -2.58 10.89
CA PRO A 244 -20.96 -3.48 10.53
C PRO A 244 -20.46 -4.92 10.33
N PRO A 245 -21.31 -5.93 10.56
CA PRO A 245 -20.93 -7.31 10.27
C PRO A 245 -20.55 -7.44 8.78
N PRO A 246 -19.57 -8.28 8.45
CA PRO A 246 -19.16 -8.47 7.06
C PRO A 246 -20.38 -8.91 6.24
N SER A 247 -20.53 -8.33 5.05
CA SER A 247 -21.59 -8.75 4.14
C SER A 247 -21.42 -10.26 3.88
N PRO A 248 -22.48 -11.07 3.99
CA PRO A 248 -22.36 -12.49 3.75
C PRO A 248 -21.82 -12.70 2.34
N ARG A 249 -20.63 -13.32 2.24
CA ARG A 249 -20.08 -13.72 0.93
C ARG A 249 -21.19 -14.51 0.25
N ARG A 250 -21.66 -14.03 -0.91
CA ARG A 250 -22.56 -14.80 -1.78
C ARG A 250 -21.78 -15.99 -2.31
N TRP A 251 -21.55 -16.98 -1.46
CA TRP A 251 -21.22 -18.32 -1.90
C TRP A 251 -22.43 -18.81 -2.65
N TRP A 252 -22.21 -19.25 -3.89
CA TRP A 252 -23.20 -19.97 -4.66
C TRP A 252 -23.74 -21.09 -3.76
N ARG A 253 -25.00 -20.95 -3.32
CA ARG A 253 -25.79 -22.09 -2.90
C ARG A 253 -25.98 -22.92 -4.17
N LEU A 254 -25.05 -23.83 -4.46
CA LEU A 254 -25.34 -24.99 -5.27
C LEU A 254 -26.39 -25.78 -4.48
N GLY A 255 -27.64 -25.44 -4.73
CA GLY A 255 -28.79 -26.17 -4.22
C GLY A 255 -28.93 -27.45 -5.02
N ARG A 256 -28.83 -28.56 -4.28
CA ARG A 256 -29.44 -29.89 -4.47
C ARG A 256 -29.36 -30.53 -5.85
#